data_AF-A0A382B6D7-F1
#
_entry.id   AF-A0A382B6D7-F1
#
_cell.length_a   1.000
_cell.length_b   1.000
_cell.length_c   1.000
_cell.angle_alpha   90.00
_cell.angle_beta   90.00
_cell.angle_gamma   90.00
#
_symmetry.space_group_name_H-M   'P 1'
#
loop_
_entity.id
_entity.type
_entity.pdbx_description
1 polymer ?
#
loop_
_entity_poly.entity_id
_entity_poly.type
_entity_poly.pdbx_seq_one_letter_code
_entity_poly.pdbx_strand_id
1 'polypeptide(L)'
;MDAPQDLGPADYRWQHVTDTPGFSGRDGVGALIFKDRMFLLGGWNPTVPEYYPRACVNDVWSSDNGEQWILEKENTFNSTPFFALGNDWEGTHTAGYVVYENKMWIVGGDPLQGHYQPDVWNSQDGRDWHFVNPGAPVPWSPRCLHHTFVLDGKIWVLGGQTLPQFAPSPEAFYQDLWCTEDGLHWTEVSMS
;
A
#
# COMPACT_ATOMS: atom_id res chain seq x y z
N MET A 1 -31.12 13.42 37.37
CA MET A 1 -29.97 12.62 36.95
C MET A 1 -30.57 11.41 36.27
N ASP A 2 -30.73 11.48 34.96
CA ASP A 2 -31.28 10.38 34.18
C ASP A 2 -30.20 9.29 34.08
N ALA A 3 -30.59 8.06 34.42
CA ALA A 3 -29.73 6.90 34.27
C ALA A 3 -29.38 6.71 32.78
N PRO A 4 -28.17 6.23 32.45
CA PRO A 4 -27.83 5.93 31.06
C PRO A 4 -28.81 4.92 30.49
N GLN A 5 -29.35 5.22 29.30
CA GLN A 5 -30.19 4.30 28.53
C GLN A 5 -29.36 3.05 28.19
N ASP A 6 -29.80 1.90 28.69
CA ASP A 6 -29.30 0.60 28.26
C ASP A 6 -29.74 0.38 26.80
N LEU A 7 -28.78 0.44 25.86
CA LEU A 7 -29.03 0.31 24.43
C LEU A 7 -29.11 -1.15 23.96
N GLY A 8 -29.07 -2.14 24.87
CA GLY A 8 -29.10 -3.56 24.52
C GLY A 8 -27.85 -4.02 23.75
N PRO A 9 -27.74 -5.31 23.42
CA PRO A 9 -26.68 -5.80 22.55
C PRO A 9 -26.92 -5.29 21.14
N ALA A 10 -25.99 -4.50 20.59
CA ALA A 10 -26.06 -4.09 19.20
C ALA A 10 -26.03 -5.33 18.29
N ASP A 11 -27.06 -5.49 17.46
CA ASP A 11 -27.09 -6.52 16.41
C ASP A 11 -26.09 -6.17 15.31
N TYR A 12 -24.82 -6.56 15.48
CA TYR A 12 -23.80 -6.41 14.47
C TYR A 12 -24.07 -7.36 13.31
N ARG A 13 -24.42 -6.82 12.15
CA ARG A 13 -24.59 -7.57 10.90
C ARG A 13 -23.69 -7.00 9.82
N TRP A 14 -23.09 -7.89 9.04
CA TRP A 14 -22.44 -7.48 7.79
C TRP A 14 -23.50 -7.03 6.80
N GLN A 15 -23.25 -5.90 6.16
CA GLN A 15 -24.04 -5.39 5.06
C GLN A 15 -23.18 -5.39 3.80
N HIS A 16 -23.70 -6.02 2.75
CA HIS A 16 -23.14 -5.89 1.42
C HIS A 16 -23.45 -4.50 0.87
N VAL A 17 -22.42 -3.77 0.40
CA VAL A 17 -22.55 -2.37 -0.04
C VAL A 17 -22.75 -2.27 -1.55
N THR A 18 -21.90 -2.89 -2.37
CA THR A 18 -22.00 -2.85 -3.83
C THR A 18 -21.25 -4.00 -4.49
N ASP A 19 -21.79 -4.56 -5.58
CA ASP A 19 -21.13 -5.53 -6.46
C ASP A 19 -20.39 -4.84 -7.63
N THR A 20 -20.62 -3.54 -7.82
CA THR A 20 -20.14 -2.78 -8.99
C THR A 20 -19.43 -1.50 -8.55
N PRO A 21 -18.31 -1.61 -7.80
CA PRO A 21 -17.59 -0.44 -7.31
C PRO A 21 -16.87 0.34 -8.43
N GLY A 22 -16.74 -0.23 -9.64
CA GLY A 22 -16.10 0.41 -10.80
C GLY A 22 -14.66 -0.05 -11.04
N PHE A 23 -13.95 -0.49 -9.99
CA PHE A 23 -12.68 -1.20 -10.14
C PHE A 23 -12.88 -2.72 -10.28
N SER A 24 -11.92 -3.37 -10.93
CA SER A 24 -11.84 -4.84 -11.02
C SER A 24 -11.45 -5.47 -9.68
N GLY A 25 -11.99 -6.65 -9.38
CA GLY A 25 -11.60 -7.43 -8.18
C GLY A 25 -10.10 -7.70 -8.18
N ARG A 26 -9.43 -7.63 -7.03
CA ARG A 26 -7.97 -7.67 -6.95
C ARG A 26 -7.50 -7.99 -5.54
N ASP A 27 -6.31 -8.56 -5.42
CA ASP A 27 -5.68 -8.98 -4.16
C ASP A 27 -4.57 -8.01 -3.74
N GLY A 28 -4.22 -8.02 -2.45
CA GLY A 28 -3.07 -7.31 -1.88
C GLY A 28 -3.08 -5.79 -2.06
N VAL A 29 -4.28 -5.19 -2.16
CA VAL A 29 -4.47 -3.74 -2.29
C VAL A 29 -4.02 -2.99 -1.03
N GLY A 30 -3.59 -1.75 -1.23
CA GLY A 30 -3.60 -0.77 -0.15
C GLY A 30 -5.00 -0.30 0.14
N ALA A 31 -5.40 -0.28 1.41
CA ALA A 31 -6.67 0.27 1.88
C ALA A 31 -6.40 1.29 2.98
N LEU A 32 -6.80 2.54 2.77
CA LEU A 32 -6.51 3.66 3.66
C LEU A 32 -7.77 4.48 3.95
N ILE A 33 -7.83 5.10 5.13
CA ILE A 33 -8.74 6.23 5.39
C ILE A 33 -7.91 7.51 5.39
N PHE A 34 -8.24 8.43 4.49
CA PHE A 34 -7.53 9.70 4.37
C PHE A 34 -8.51 10.81 4.01
N LYS A 35 -8.45 11.95 4.72
CA LYS A 35 -9.35 13.10 4.51
C LYS A 35 -10.82 12.68 4.41
N ASP A 36 -11.27 11.87 5.37
CA ASP A 36 -12.64 11.35 5.48
C ASP A 36 -13.13 10.51 4.28
N ARG A 37 -12.20 9.93 3.52
CA ARG A 37 -12.50 9.03 2.40
C ARG A 37 -11.75 7.71 2.54
N MET A 38 -12.36 6.65 2.06
CA MET A 38 -11.69 5.39 1.77
C MET A 38 -10.86 5.56 0.50
N PHE A 39 -9.65 5.01 0.51
CA PHE A 39 -8.79 4.91 -0.64
C PHE A 39 -8.40 3.44 -0.86
N LEU A 40 -8.40 3.04 -2.13
CA LEU A 40 -7.90 1.76 -2.61
C LEU A 40 -6.74 2.03 -3.57
N LEU A 41 -5.59 1.40 -3.32
CA LEU A 41 -4.34 1.64 -4.03
C LEU A 41 -3.79 0.34 -4.62
N GLY A 42 -3.57 0.33 -5.94
CA GLY A 42 -2.89 -0.76 -6.63
C GLY A 42 -3.59 -2.12 -6.50
N GLY A 43 -2.79 -3.15 -6.26
CA GLY A 43 -3.22 -4.54 -6.14
C GLY A 43 -2.97 -5.37 -7.38
N TRP A 44 -3.17 -6.68 -7.23
CA TRP A 44 -2.90 -7.70 -8.24
C TRP A 44 -4.18 -8.35 -8.75
N ASN A 45 -4.32 -8.44 -10.07
CA ASN A 45 -5.36 -9.24 -10.72
C ASN A 45 -4.84 -9.89 -12.02
N PRO A 46 -4.60 -11.21 -12.04
CA PRO A 46 -4.09 -11.92 -13.22
C PRO A 46 -5.17 -12.27 -14.26
N THR A 47 -6.44 -12.08 -13.91
CA THR A 47 -7.60 -12.47 -14.74
C THR A 47 -8.06 -11.38 -15.69
N VAL A 48 -7.53 -10.15 -15.55
CA VAL A 48 -7.82 -9.03 -16.44
C VAL A 48 -6.74 -8.96 -17.53
N PRO A 49 -7.09 -9.20 -18.81
CA PRO A 49 -6.11 -9.24 -19.91
C PRO A 49 -5.30 -7.96 -20.08
N GLU A 50 -5.89 -6.81 -19.72
CA GLU A 50 -5.24 -5.49 -19.80
C GLU A 50 -4.03 -5.35 -18.87
N TYR A 51 -3.96 -6.16 -17.81
CA TYR A 51 -2.86 -6.15 -16.85
C TYR A 51 -1.82 -7.25 -17.15
N TYR A 52 -1.98 -8.04 -18.21
CA TYR A 52 -1.01 -9.07 -18.58
C TYR A 52 0.23 -8.48 -19.29
N PRO A 53 1.46 -9.00 -19.08
CA PRO A 53 1.87 -10.12 -18.23
C PRO A 53 2.18 -9.74 -16.78
N ARG A 54 2.06 -8.47 -16.42
CA ARG A 54 2.45 -7.90 -15.13
C ARG A 54 1.20 -7.37 -14.42
N ALA A 55 0.53 -8.29 -13.74
CA ALA A 55 -0.84 -8.18 -13.25
C ALA A 55 -1.07 -7.24 -12.05
N CYS A 56 -0.06 -6.46 -11.66
CA CYS A 56 -0.23 -5.41 -10.66
C CYS A 56 -0.55 -4.08 -11.35
N VAL A 57 -1.38 -3.27 -10.70
CA VAL A 57 -1.76 -1.94 -11.19
C VAL A 57 -1.30 -0.86 -10.22
N ASN A 58 -1.24 0.37 -10.70
CA ASN A 58 -0.96 1.56 -9.91
C ASN A 58 -2.07 2.63 -9.96
N ASP A 59 -3.31 2.21 -10.24
CA ASP A 59 -4.48 3.09 -10.13
C ASP A 59 -4.82 3.38 -8.65
N VAL A 60 -5.52 4.49 -8.44
CA VAL A 60 -6.00 4.91 -7.12
C VAL A 60 -7.48 5.25 -7.22
N TRP A 61 -8.26 4.64 -6.33
CA TRP A 61 -9.69 4.87 -6.23
C TRP A 61 -10.03 5.45 -4.86
N SER A 62 -11.06 6.30 -4.79
CA SER A 62 -11.55 6.83 -3.51
C SER A 62 -13.07 6.79 -3.40
N SER A 63 -13.59 6.72 -2.18
CA SER A 63 -15.02 6.80 -1.90
C SER A 63 -15.29 7.42 -0.54
N ASP A 64 -16.37 8.19 -0.42
CA ASP A 64 -16.88 8.70 0.87
C ASP A 64 -17.98 7.82 1.49
N ASN A 65 -18.53 6.86 0.73
CA ASN A 65 -19.69 6.08 1.14
C ASN A 65 -19.58 4.58 0.88
N GLY A 66 -18.57 4.14 0.13
CA GLY A 66 -18.30 2.73 -0.20
C GLY A 66 -19.15 2.18 -1.33
N GLU A 67 -20.22 2.87 -1.73
CA GLU A 67 -21.11 2.49 -2.83
C GLU A 67 -20.58 3.00 -4.18
N GLN A 68 -20.11 4.26 -4.19
CA GLN A 68 -19.63 4.94 -5.39
C GLN A 68 -18.15 5.26 -5.23
N TRP A 69 -17.34 4.77 -6.17
CA TRP A 69 -15.91 5.03 -6.17
C TRP A 69 -15.52 5.91 -7.36
N ILE A 70 -14.57 6.80 -7.09
CA ILE A 70 -14.00 7.74 -8.05
C ILE A 70 -12.58 7.27 -8.36
N LEU A 71 -12.26 7.14 -9.64
CA LEU A 71 -10.89 6.91 -10.10
C LEU A 71 -10.12 8.22 -9.97
N GLU A 72 -9.26 8.32 -8.97
CA GLU A 72 -8.44 9.50 -8.68
C GLU A 72 -7.21 9.55 -9.57
N LYS A 73 -6.65 8.38 -9.90
CA LYS A 73 -5.44 8.23 -10.70
C LYS A 73 -5.54 7.01 -11.60
N GLU A 74 -5.34 7.20 -12.90
CA GLU A 74 -5.26 6.12 -13.87
C GLU A 74 -4.04 5.21 -13.66
N ASN A 75 -4.16 3.96 -14.11
CA ASN A 75 -3.01 3.05 -14.14
C ASN A 75 -2.02 3.49 -15.23
N THR A 76 -0.84 3.94 -14.82
CA THR A 76 0.28 4.29 -15.71
C THR A 76 1.28 3.13 -15.83
N PHE A 77 1.24 2.15 -14.92
CA PHE A 77 2.15 1.01 -14.95
C PHE A 77 1.84 0.07 -16.12
N ASN A 78 2.88 -0.31 -16.87
CA ASN A 78 2.80 -1.05 -18.15
C ASN A 78 1.92 -0.42 -19.25
N SER A 79 1.51 0.84 -19.09
CA SER A 79 0.85 1.61 -20.17
C SER A 79 1.81 1.90 -21.34
N THR A 80 3.12 1.80 -21.11
CA THR A 80 4.16 1.92 -22.13
C THR A 80 5.23 0.84 -21.95
N PRO A 81 6.03 0.53 -22.99
CA PRO A 81 7.11 -0.47 -22.89
C PRO A 81 8.22 -0.11 -21.88
N PHE A 82 8.30 1.16 -21.48
CA PHE A 82 9.33 1.67 -20.57
C PHE A 82 8.67 2.40 -19.42
N PHE A 83 8.51 1.72 -18.30
CA PHE A 83 8.14 2.38 -17.06
C PHE A 83 9.37 3.07 -16.47
N ALA A 84 9.28 4.38 -16.23
CA ALA A 84 10.32 5.14 -15.57
C ALA A 84 9.93 5.37 -14.11
N LEU A 85 10.64 4.72 -13.19
CA LEU A 85 10.47 4.86 -11.73
C LEU A 85 10.51 6.31 -11.23
N GLY A 86 11.08 7.25 -12.00
CA GLY A 86 11.06 8.67 -11.64
C GLY A 86 9.71 9.37 -11.90
N ASN A 87 8.81 8.76 -12.66
CA ASN A 87 7.55 9.38 -13.08
C ASN A 87 6.38 8.95 -12.18
N ASP A 88 6.37 7.72 -11.69
CA ASP A 88 5.29 7.15 -10.89
C ASP A 88 5.78 5.88 -10.17
N TRP A 89 4.99 5.37 -9.21
CA TRP A 89 5.27 4.11 -8.52
C TRP A 89 4.88 2.91 -9.39
N GLU A 90 5.68 1.85 -9.34
CA GLU A 90 5.34 0.61 -10.04
C GLU A 90 4.04 0.01 -9.52
N GLY A 91 3.34 -0.73 -10.39
CA GLY A 91 2.20 -1.52 -9.94
C GLY A 91 2.65 -2.45 -8.83
N THR A 92 1.92 -2.45 -7.72
CA THR A 92 2.36 -3.08 -6.48
C THR A 92 1.30 -3.99 -5.89
N HIS A 93 1.77 -5.01 -5.17
CA HIS A 93 1.00 -6.01 -4.45
C HIS A 93 1.69 -6.23 -3.10
N THR A 94 0.93 -6.16 -2.01
CA THR A 94 1.45 -6.42 -0.64
C THR A 94 2.51 -5.43 -0.15
N ALA A 95 2.50 -4.21 -0.68
CA ALA A 95 3.30 -3.10 -0.17
C ALA A 95 2.89 -2.69 1.26
N GLY A 96 3.76 -1.89 1.89
CA GLY A 96 3.38 -1.16 3.09
C GLY A 96 2.50 0.06 2.76
N TYR A 97 1.40 0.25 3.46
CA TYR A 97 0.50 1.39 3.28
C TYR A 97 0.14 2.04 4.62
N VAL A 98 0.36 3.35 4.74
CA VAL A 98 -0.02 4.13 5.93
C VAL A 98 -0.45 5.54 5.59
N VAL A 99 -1.21 6.17 6.48
CA VAL A 99 -1.44 7.62 6.47
C VAL A 99 -0.60 8.26 7.57
N TYR A 100 0.27 9.19 7.18
CA TYR A 100 1.20 9.87 8.09
C TYR A 100 1.45 11.30 7.61
N GLU A 101 1.48 12.27 8.53
CA GLU A 101 1.75 13.69 8.23
C GLU A 101 0.87 14.24 7.08
N ASN A 102 -0.43 13.96 7.15
CA ASN A 102 -1.43 14.37 6.16
C ASN A 102 -1.10 13.92 4.71
N LYS A 103 -0.52 12.72 4.58
CA LYS A 103 -0.19 12.08 3.32
C LYS A 103 -0.51 10.59 3.38
N MET A 104 -0.86 10.01 2.25
CA MET A 104 -0.82 8.56 2.03
C MET A 104 0.59 8.16 1.66
N TRP A 105 1.03 7.00 2.13
CA TRP A 105 2.38 6.47 1.88
C TRP A 105 2.30 5.06 1.32
N ILE A 106 3.20 4.76 0.40
CA ILE A 106 3.54 3.41 -0.07
C ILE A 106 5.00 3.15 0.29
N VAL A 107 5.28 2.03 0.97
CA VAL A 107 6.60 1.71 1.51
C VAL A 107 7.02 0.31 1.05
N GLY A 108 7.74 0.26 -0.08
CA GLY A 108 8.29 -0.94 -0.71
C GLY A 108 7.28 -2.09 -0.90
N GLY A 109 7.77 -3.31 -1.10
CA GLY A 109 7.02 -4.52 -0.69
C GLY A 109 6.31 -5.37 -1.73
N ASP A 110 6.73 -5.37 -3.00
CA ASP A 110 6.23 -6.32 -4.01
C ASP A 110 7.40 -6.99 -4.75
N PRO A 111 7.39 -8.33 -4.96
CA PRO A 111 8.38 -9.02 -5.78
C PRO A 111 7.88 -9.34 -7.20
N LEU A 112 6.60 -9.10 -7.53
CA LEU A 112 5.98 -9.63 -8.75
C LEU A 112 6.53 -9.07 -10.06
N GLN A 113 7.30 -7.98 -10.01
CA GLN A 113 7.97 -7.34 -11.15
C GLN A 113 9.37 -7.92 -11.39
N GLY A 114 9.73 -9.02 -10.72
CA GLY A 114 11.04 -9.67 -10.84
C GLY A 114 12.10 -9.11 -9.91
N HIS A 115 11.72 -8.16 -9.05
CA HIS A 115 12.58 -7.54 -8.04
C HIS A 115 11.72 -7.07 -6.88
N TYR A 116 12.31 -6.91 -5.70
CA TYR A 116 11.63 -6.32 -4.55
C TYR A 116 11.65 -4.81 -4.68
N GLN A 117 10.48 -4.18 -4.62
CA GLN A 117 10.36 -2.72 -4.65
C GLN A 117 10.97 -2.10 -3.37
N PRO A 118 12.05 -1.30 -3.47
CA PRO A 118 12.70 -0.65 -2.33
C PRO A 118 12.27 0.83 -2.17
N ASP A 119 11.29 1.25 -2.97
CA ASP A 119 10.92 2.65 -3.14
C ASP A 119 9.88 3.09 -2.12
N VAL A 120 9.94 4.36 -1.74
CA VAL A 120 9.01 5.01 -0.83
C VAL A 120 8.34 6.16 -1.59
N TRP A 121 7.02 6.17 -1.54
CA TRP A 121 6.19 7.16 -2.21
C TRP A 121 5.20 7.78 -1.24
N ASN A 122 4.88 9.05 -1.45
CA ASN A 122 3.76 9.67 -0.74
C ASN A 122 2.92 10.58 -1.62
N SER A 123 1.67 10.81 -1.21
CA SER A 123 0.75 11.69 -1.90
C SER A 123 -0.16 12.43 -0.92
N GLN A 124 -0.51 13.66 -1.25
CA GLN A 124 -1.46 14.48 -0.48
C GLN A 124 -2.89 14.41 -1.00
N ASP A 125 -3.12 13.77 -2.16
CA ASP A 125 -4.41 13.76 -2.84
C ASP A 125 -4.74 12.43 -3.54
N GLY A 126 -3.79 11.50 -3.62
CA GLY A 126 -3.94 10.21 -4.31
C GLY A 126 -3.73 10.28 -5.82
N ARG A 127 -3.51 11.47 -6.38
CA ARG A 127 -3.34 11.72 -7.81
C ARG A 127 -1.88 11.91 -8.17
N ASP A 128 -1.23 12.83 -7.46
CA ASP A 128 0.17 13.15 -7.65
C ASP A 128 1.01 12.48 -6.56
N TRP A 129 2.00 11.69 -6.98
CA TRP A 129 2.84 10.91 -6.08
C TRP A 129 4.29 11.38 -6.14
N HIS A 130 4.86 11.59 -4.96
CA HIS A 130 6.23 12.04 -4.79
C HIS A 130 7.14 10.85 -4.45
N PHE A 131 8.15 10.62 -5.27
CA PHE A 131 9.21 9.65 -5.00
C PHE A 131 10.15 10.19 -3.91
N VAL A 132 10.06 9.62 -2.71
CA VAL A 132 10.71 10.14 -1.50
C VAL A 132 12.21 9.87 -1.48
N ASN A 133 12.62 8.72 -2.01
CA ASN A 133 13.99 8.22 -1.87
C ASN A 133 14.70 7.90 -3.21
N PRO A 134 14.70 8.83 -4.20
CA PRO A 134 15.33 8.58 -5.49
C PRO A 134 16.84 8.34 -5.32
N GLY A 135 17.30 7.16 -5.71
CA GLY A 135 18.71 6.77 -5.59
C GLY A 135 19.17 6.40 -4.17
N ALA A 136 18.26 6.36 -3.20
CA ALA A 136 18.52 5.99 -1.80
C ALA A 136 17.53 4.90 -1.36
N PRO A 137 17.67 3.65 -1.86
CA PRO A 137 16.75 2.58 -1.52
C PRO A 137 16.69 2.36 0.01
N VAL A 138 15.55 1.85 0.49
CA VAL A 138 15.39 1.48 1.91
C VAL A 138 16.55 0.58 2.39
N PRO A 139 17.00 0.72 3.65
CA PRO A 139 18.24 0.08 4.10
C PRO A 139 18.09 -1.40 4.47
N TRP A 140 16.86 -1.93 4.52
CA TRP A 140 16.63 -3.31 4.89
C TRP A 140 16.76 -4.28 3.72
N SER A 141 16.97 -5.55 4.07
CA SER A 141 17.04 -6.63 3.09
C SER A 141 15.72 -6.80 2.32
N PRO A 142 15.76 -7.30 1.07
CA PRO A 142 14.59 -7.43 0.20
C PRO A 142 13.42 -8.14 0.90
N ARG A 143 12.23 -7.55 0.88
CA ARG A 143 11.05 -8.10 1.56
C ARG A 143 9.74 -7.66 0.92
N CYS A 144 8.72 -8.49 1.11
CA CYS A 144 7.31 -8.20 0.87
C CYS A 144 6.47 -8.72 2.03
N LEU A 145 5.15 -8.48 2.01
CA LEU A 145 4.22 -8.96 3.05
C LEU A 145 4.61 -8.48 4.47
N HIS A 146 5.34 -7.38 4.57
CA HIS A 146 5.62 -6.71 5.83
C HIS A 146 4.42 -5.86 6.25
N HIS A 147 4.34 -5.55 7.54
CA HIS A 147 3.36 -4.60 8.03
C HIS A 147 3.96 -3.22 8.21
N THR A 148 3.13 -2.20 8.03
CA THR A 148 3.49 -0.81 8.29
C THR A 148 2.51 -0.17 9.24
N PHE A 149 3.02 0.64 10.17
CA PHE A 149 2.20 1.33 11.17
C PHE A 149 2.70 2.76 11.36
N VAL A 150 1.83 3.61 11.90
CA VAL A 150 2.22 4.91 12.45
C VAL A 150 2.12 4.85 13.96
N LEU A 151 3.23 5.14 14.63
CA LEU A 151 3.31 5.21 16.09
C LEU A 151 4.37 6.23 16.49
N ASP A 152 4.04 7.08 17.46
CA ASP A 152 4.95 8.08 18.04
C ASP A 152 5.66 8.97 17.01
N GLY A 153 4.89 9.49 16.05
CA GLY A 153 5.42 10.38 15.02
C GLY A 153 6.39 9.70 14.06
N LYS A 154 6.23 8.39 13.82
CA LYS A 154 7.08 7.61 12.93
C LYS A 154 6.27 6.62 12.13
N ILE A 155 6.73 6.34 10.91
CA ILE A 155 6.35 5.16 10.15
C ILE A 155 7.24 4.01 10.61
N TRP A 156 6.64 2.86 10.87
CA TRP A 156 7.29 1.63 11.29
C TRP A 156 7.11 0.54 10.23
N VAL A 157 8.14 -0.28 10.03
CA VAL A 157 8.13 -1.50 9.19
C VAL A 157 8.47 -2.70 10.06
N LEU A 158 7.61 -3.72 10.03
CA LEU A 158 7.79 -4.94 10.84
C LEU A 158 7.62 -6.17 9.96
N GLY A 159 8.54 -7.13 10.14
CA GLY A 159 8.45 -8.44 9.52
C GLY A 159 8.62 -8.41 8.01
N GLY A 160 7.92 -9.33 7.34
CA GLY A 160 8.02 -9.59 5.91
C GLY A 160 8.92 -10.78 5.60
N GLN A 161 8.94 -11.15 4.33
CA GLN A 161 9.67 -12.31 3.84
C GLN A 161 10.16 -12.10 2.41
N THR A 162 11.06 -12.97 1.96
CA THR A 162 11.38 -13.12 0.54
C THR A 162 10.51 -14.23 -0.08
N LEU A 163 10.20 -14.09 -1.37
CA LEU A 163 9.55 -15.06 -2.23
C LEU A 163 10.45 -15.35 -3.45
N PRO A 164 11.41 -16.30 -3.35
CA PRO A 164 12.39 -16.60 -4.38
C PRO A 164 11.79 -16.98 -5.74
N GLN A 165 10.54 -17.44 -5.77
CA GLN A 165 9.80 -17.78 -6.98
C GLN A 165 9.40 -16.55 -7.83
N PHE A 166 9.41 -15.35 -7.24
CA PHE A 166 9.00 -14.11 -7.92
C PHE A 166 10.16 -13.14 -8.14
N ALA A 167 11.17 -13.11 -7.25
CA ALA A 167 12.33 -12.24 -7.37
C ALA A 167 13.60 -12.89 -6.76
N PRO A 168 14.80 -12.60 -7.30
CA PRO A 168 16.04 -13.24 -6.87
C PRO A 168 16.44 -12.82 -5.44
N SER A 169 16.25 -13.72 -4.48
CA SER A 169 16.78 -13.63 -3.11
C SER A 169 16.67 -15.03 -2.47
N PRO A 170 17.57 -15.43 -1.56
CA PRO A 170 17.34 -16.60 -0.71
C PRO A 170 16.06 -16.47 0.11
N GLU A 171 15.40 -17.58 0.42
CA GLU A 171 14.25 -17.59 1.32
C GLU A 171 14.66 -17.09 2.72
N ALA A 172 13.91 -16.13 3.26
CA ALA A 172 14.16 -15.48 4.53
C ALA A 172 12.86 -14.92 5.11
N PHE A 173 12.79 -14.91 6.44
CA PHE A 173 11.70 -14.32 7.22
C PHE A 173 12.31 -13.31 8.18
N TYR A 174 11.79 -12.09 8.17
CA TYR A 174 12.39 -10.99 8.90
C TYR A 174 11.71 -10.77 10.25
N GLN A 175 12.51 -10.41 11.24
CA GLN A 175 12.09 -10.08 12.61
C GLN A 175 12.67 -8.74 13.09
N ASP A 176 13.39 -8.05 12.21
CA ASP A 176 13.91 -6.71 12.44
C ASP A 176 12.77 -5.69 12.36
N LEU A 177 13.00 -4.54 13.01
CA LEU A 177 12.07 -3.43 13.04
C LEU A 177 12.79 -2.19 12.55
N TRP A 178 12.14 -1.46 11.66
CA TRP A 178 12.67 -0.21 11.13
C TRP A 178 11.68 0.92 11.37
N CYS A 179 12.16 2.12 11.65
CA CYS A 179 11.30 3.29 11.74
C CYS A 179 11.93 4.54 11.09
N THR A 180 11.07 5.48 10.71
CA THR A 180 11.45 6.75 10.08
C THR A 180 10.46 7.86 10.45
N GLU A 181 10.94 9.10 10.46
CA GLU A 181 10.09 10.30 10.58
C GLU A 181 9.78 10.94 9.22
N ASP A 182 10.52 10.57 8.16
CA ASP A 182 10.50 11.30 6.88
C ASP A 182 10.39 10.38 5.64
N GLY A 183 10.50 9.06 5.80
CA GLY A 183 10.46 8.10 4.69
C GLY A 183 11.79 7.93 3.96
N LEU A 184 12.82 8.70 4.31
CA LEU A 184 14.13 8.69 3.68
C LEU A 184 15.21 8.12 4.62
N HIS A 185 15.24 8.61 5.86
CA HIS A 185 16.20 8.19 6.87
C HIS A 185 15.54 7.17 7.80
N TRP A 186 16.01 5.94 7.72
CA TRP A 186 15.46 4.82 8.46
C TRP A 186 16.45 4.33 9.53
N THR A 187 15.93 4.03 10.71
CA THR A 187 16.70 3.51 11.85
C THR A 187 16.23 2.09 12.15
N GLU A 188 17.17 1.15 12.20
CA GLU A 188 16.90 -0.19 12.73
C GLU A 188 16.76 -0.10 14.25
N VAL A 189 15.66 -0.65 14.78
CA VAL A 189 15.40 -0.70 16.21
C VAL A 189 15.94 -2.01 16.74
N SER A 190 17.02 -1.92 17.53
CA SER A 190 17.54 -3.04 18.30
C SER A 190 17.02 -2.95 19.74
N MET A 191 16.64 -4.11 20.30
CA MET A 191 16.41 -4.18 21.74
C MET A 191 17.77 -4.17 22.45
N SER A 192 17.92 -3.27 23.43
CA SER A 192 19.02 -3.28 24.39
C SER A 192 18.91 -4.43 25.37
#